data_AF-A0A800JXH4-F1
#
_entry.id   AF-A0A800JXH4-F1
#
_cell.length_a   1.000
_cell.length_b   1.000
_cell.length_c   1.000
_cell.angle_alpha   90.00
_cell.angle_beta   90.00
_cell.angle_gamma   90.00
#
_symmetry.space_group_name_H-M   'P 1'
#
loop_
_entity.id
_entity.type
_entity.pdbx_description
1 polymer ?
#
loop_
_entity_poly.entity_id
_entity_poly.type
_entity_poly.pdbx_seq_one_letter_code
_entity_poly.pdbx_strand_id
1 'polypeptide(L)'
;MIVMRFFWPIFWFFCGVLAMYAWISTRRKIRKRITIPPPRVDEDDIRRIVVEGALLKDDPAPLDLRQIKKEEDEFWNETWEEVEEL
;
A
#
# COMPACT_ATOMS: atom_id res chain seq x y z
N MET A 1 36.47 -24.85 10.53
CA MET A 1 35.02 -25.11 10.64
C MET A 1 34.34 -24.43 11.86
N ILE A 2 34.97 -23.43 12.48
CA ILE A 2 34.39 -22.72 13.65
C ILE A 2 33.72 -21.41 13.22
N VAL A 3 34.31 -20.72 12.24
CA VAL A 3 33.81 -19.45 11.69
C VAL A 3 32.39 -19.59 11.13
N MET A 4 32.11 -20.65 10.36
CA MET A 4 30.78 -20.91 9.78
C MET A 4 29.68 -21.08 10.86
N ARG A 5 30.03 -21.69 11.99
CA ARG A 5 29.08 -22.01 13.07
C ARG A 5 28.67 -20.78 13.89
N PHE A 6 29.52 -19.75 13.92
CA PHE A 6 29.19 -18.46 14.53
C PHE A 6 28.61 -17.47 13.53
N PHE A 7 29.02 -17.54 12.26
CA PHE A 7 28.49 -16.66 11.21
C PHE A 7 27.01 -16.92 10.94
N TRP A 8 26.59 -18.18 10.96
CA TRP A 8 25.20 -18.58 10.70
C TRP A 8 24.18 -17.95 11.67
N PRO A 9 24.30 -18.07 13.01
CA PRO A 9 23.36 -17.44 13.94
C PRO A 9 23.42 -15.91 13.90
N ILE A 10 24.61 -15.33 13.67
CA ILE A 10 24.76 -13.87 13.53
C ILE A 10 24.02 -13.38 12.30
N PHE A 11 24.16 -14.07 11.17
CA PHE A 11 23.44 -13.77 9.93
C PHE A 11 21.93 -13.83 10.15
N TRP A 12 21.43 -14.89 10.78
CA TRP A 12 20.01 -15.01 11.13
C TRP A 12 19.52 -13.90 12.08
N PHE A 13 20.35 -13.48 13.02
CA PHE A 13 20.03 -12.36 13.91
C PHE A 13 19.87 -11.05 13.13
N PHE A 14 20.78 -10.73 12.21
CA PHE A 14 20.68 -9.55 11.36
C PHE A 14 19.45 -9.61 10.44
N CYS A 15 19.15 -10.77 9.85
CA CYS A 15 17.93 -10.97 9.06
C CYS A 15 16.66 -10.75 9.90
N GLY A 16 16.62 -11.26 11.14
CA GLY A 16 15.50 -11.05 12.05
C GLY A 16 15.30 -9.58 12.43
N VAL A 17 16.39 -8.86 12.71
CA VAL A 17 16.34 -7.42 12.99
C VAL A 17 15.86 -6.63 11.78
N LEU A 18 16.34 -6.96 10.57
CA LEU A 18 15.89 -6.33 9.32
C LEU A 18 14.40 -6.58 9.06
N ALA A 19 13.93 -7.81 9.21
CA ALA A 19 12.53 -8.17 9.04
C ALA A 19 11.64 -7.43 10.06
N MET A 20 12.05 -7.37 11.33
CA MET A 20 11.33 -6.64 12.37
C MET A 20 11.30 -5.14 12.11
N TYR A 21 12.40 -4.56 11.65
CA TYR A 21 12.48 -3.15 11.26
C TYR A 21 11.57 -2.83 10.06
N ALA A 22 11.59 -3.68 9.02
CA ALA A 22 10.71 -3.57 7.86
C ALA A 22 9.23 -3.64 8.28
N TRP A 23 8.86 -4.60 9.14
CA TRP A 23 7.51 -4.72 9.68
C TRP A 23 7.06 -3.46 10.42
N ILE A 24 7.90 -2.93 11.32
CA ILE A 24 7.58 -1.70 12.08
C ILE A 24 7.48 -0.50 11.15
N SER A 25 8.36 -0.38 10.17
CA SER A 25 8.36 0.69 9.16
C SER A 25 7.09 0.66 8.33
N THR A 26 6.71 -0.51 7.80
CA THR A 26 5.48 -0.72 7.03
C THR A 26 4.26 -0.42 7.88
N ARG A 27 4.21 -0.89 9.14
CA ARG A 27 3.10 -0.62 10.04
C ARG A 27 2.96 0.86 10.42
N ARG A 28 4.08 1.60 10.54
CA ARG A 28 4.06 3.06 10.72
C ARG A 28 3.63 3.79 9.45
N LYS A 29 4.04 3.32 8.27
CA LYS A 29 3.63 3.88 6.97
C LYS A 29 2.14 3.66 6.72
N ILE A 30 1.60 2.50 7.09
CA ILE A 30 0.17 2.20 7.06
C ILE A 30 -0.60 3.15 8.00
N ARG A 31 -0.15 3.34 9.25
CA ARG A 31 -0.80 4.32 10.14
C ARG A 31 -0.75 5.74 9.60
N LYS A 32 0.34 6.15 8.92
CA LYS A 32 0.43 7.47 8.28
C LYS A 32 -0.45 7.60 7.03
N ARG A 33 -0.66 6.53 6.26
CA ARG A 33 -1.61 6.52 5.12
C ARG A 33 -3.07 6.42 5.57
N ILE A 34 -3.35 5.86 6.74
CA ILE A 34 -4.68 5.85 7.38
C ILE A 34 -5.05 7.22 7.97
N THR A 35 -4.11 8.19 8.03
CA THR A 35 -4.43 9.61 8.33
C THR A 35 -5.11 10.31 7.16
N ILE A 36 -5.42 9.62 6.07
CA ILE A 36 -6.49 10.04 5.16
C ILE A 36 -7.72 9.31 5.70
N PRO A 37 -8.60 9.97 6.48
CA PRO A 37 -9.84 9.33 6.89
C PRO A 37 -10.52 8.84 5.60
N PRO A 38 -10.92 7.55 5.52
CA PRO A 38 -11.66 7.09 4.36
C PRO A 38 -12.83 8.06 4.15
N PRO A 39 -13.05 8.58 2.93
CA PRO A 39 -14.16 9.49 2.70
C PRO A 39 -15.41 8.75 3.18
N ARG A 40 -15.99 9.24 4.28
CA ARG A 40 -17.25 8.69 4.80
C ARG A 40 -18.31 9.04 3.77
N VAL A 41 -18.57 8.11 2.85
CA VAL A 41 -19.66 8.22 1.89
C VAL A 41 -20.92 7.89 2.67
N ASP A 42 -21.79 8.89 2.82
CA ASP A 42 -23.09 8.73 3.48
C ASP A 42 -24.16 8.33 2.45
N GLU A 43 -25.31 7.85 2.90
CA GLU A 43 -26.40 7.39 2.03
C GLU A 43 -26.97 8.53 1.16
N ASP A 44 -26.83 9.77 1.62
CA ASP A 44 -27.15 10.97 0.84
C ASP A 44 -26.11 11.28 -0.25
N ASP A 45 -24.84 10.93 -0.04
CA ASP A 45 -23.81 11.03 -1.08
C ASP A 45 -24.11 10.04 -2.23
N ILE A 46 -24.60 8.84 -1.88
CA ILE A 46 -25.00 7.81 -2.85
C ILE A 46 -26.20 8.30 -3.67
N ARG A 47 -27.22 8.87 -3.02
CA ARG A 47 -28.38 9.47 -3.72
C ARG A 47 -27.94 10.57 -4.69
N ARG A 48 -26.96 11.39 -4.32
CA ARG A 48 -26.45 12.45 -5.19
C ARG A 48 -25.73 11.91 -6.42
N ILE A 49 -24.92 10.86 -6.29
CA ILE A 49 -24.28 10.18 -7.43
C ILE A 49 -25.34 9.64 -8.40
N VAL A 50 -26.41 9.04 -7.87
CA VAL A 50 -27.49 8.47 -8.70
C VAL A 50 -28.26 9.55 -9.46
N VAL A 51 -28.46 10.72 -8.86
CA VAL A 51 -29.26 11.81 -9.45
C VAL A 51 -28.42 12.75 -10.33
N GLU A 52 -27.23 13.13 -9.89
CA GLU A 52 -26.38 14.13 -10.54
C GLU A 52 -25.26 13.48 -11.38
N GLY A 53 -25.01 12.17 -11.22
CA GLY A 53 -23.95 11.44 -11.93
C GLY A 53 -22.53 11.76 -11.47
N ALA A 54 -22.36 12.66 -10.49
CA ALA A 54 -21.06 13.07 -9.97
C ALA A 54 -21.17 13.42 -8.48
N LEU A 55 -20.12 13.08 -7.71
CA LEU A 55 -19.95 13.54 -6.32
C LEU A 55 -18.69 14.39 -6.23
N LEU A 56 -18.86 15.71 -6.30
CA LEU A 56 -17.82 16.67 -5.96
C LEU A 56 -17.79 16.80 -4.43
N LYS A 57 -16.95 16.00 -3.80
CA LYS A 57 -16.62 16.14 -2.38
C LYS A 57 -15.37 17.00 -2.28
N ASP A 58 -15.43 18.07 -1.50
CA ASP A 58 -14.24 18.87 -1.14
C ASP A 58 -13.35 18.05 -0.20
N ASP A 59 -12.65 17.06 -0.78
CA ASP A 59 -11.55 16.38 -0.12
C ASP A 59 -10.44 17.43 0.10
N PRO A 60 -9.92 17.64 1.33
CA PRO A 60 -8.98 18.73 1.63
C PRO A 60 -7.63 18.64 0.89
N ALA A 61 -7.37 17.57 0.13
CA ALA A 61 -6.18 17.44 -0.69
C ALA A 61 -6.56 17.05 -2.13
N PRO A 62 -6.09 17.81 -3.14
CA PRO A 62 -6.16 17.37 -4.54
C PRO A 62 -5.55 15.98 -4.70
N LEU A 63 -6.20 15.11 -5.48
CA LEU A 63 -5.64 13.80 -5.87
C LEU A 63 -4.22 13.96 -6.42
N ASP A 64 -3.25 13.23 -5.84
CA ASP A 64 -1.86 13.29 -6.28
C ASP A 64 -1.67 12.47 -7.57
N LEU A 65 -1.86 13.15 -8.70
CA LEU A 65 -1.73 12.58 -10.05
C LEU A 65 -0.34 11.96 -10.30
N ARG A 66 0.70 12.41 -9.58
CA ARG A 66 2.05 11.84 -9.71
C ARG A 66 2.16 10.49 -9.02
N GLN A 67 1.47 10.32 -7.89
CA GLN A 67 1.41 9.04 -7.20
C GLN A 67 0.65 8.01 -8.03
N ILE A 68 -0.50 8.40 -8.60
CA ILE A 68 -1.33 7.52 -9.45
C ILE A 68 -0.52 7.01 -10.64
N LYS A 69 0.12 7.92 -11.39
CA LYS A 69 0.92 7.54 -12.56
C LYS A 69 2.05 6.58 -12.22
N LYS A 70 2.71 6.77 -11.07
CA LYS A 70 3.78 5.87 -10.61
C LYS A 70 3.25 4.47 -10.29
N GLU A 71 2.10 4.39 -9.63
CA GLU A 71 1.46 3.12 -9.28
C GLU A 71 0.93 2.41 -10.53
N GLU A 72 0.39 3.15 -11.51
CA GLU A 72 0.01 2.59 -12.83
C GLU A 72 1.22 2.04 -13.58
N ASP A 73 2.32 2.79 -13.65
CA ASP A 73 3.56 2.31 -14.28
C ASP A 73 4.09 1.05 -13.58
N GLU A 74 4.00 0.97 -12.25
CA GLU A 74 4.41 -0.21 -11.48
C GLU A 74 3.50 -1.42 -11.77
N PHE A 75 2.18 -1.20 -11.81
CA PHE A 75 1.16 -2.21 -12.12
C PHE A 75 1.31 -2.77 -13.54
N TRP A 76 1.52 -1.91 -14.54
CA TRP A 76 1.63 -2.32 -15.95
C TRP A 76 2.99 -2.92 -16.31
N ASN A 77 4.04 -2.65 -15.53
CA ASN A 77 5.35 -3.27 -15.70
C ASN A 77 5.50 -4.59 -14.93
N GLU A 78 4.55 -4.96 -14.08
CA GLU A 78 4.57 -6.24 -13.38
C GLU A 78 4.26 -7.40 -14.35
N THR A 79 4.89 -8.55 -14.12
CA THR A 79 4.64 -9.75 -14.93
C THR A 79 3.37 -10.41 -14.42
N TRP A 80 2.30 -10.30 -15.20
CA TRP A 80 1.02 -10.94 -14.91
C TRP A 80 1.05 -12.38 -15.38
N GLU A 81 0.72 -13.32 -14.50
CA GLU A 81 0.49 -14.72 -14.89
C GLU A 81 -0.76 -14.79 -15.78
N GLU A 82 -0.68 -15.54 -16.89
CA GLU A 82 -1.85 -15.81 -17.72
C GLU A 82 -2.90 -16.54 -16.89
N VAL A 83 -4.13 -16.03 -16.90
CA VAL A 83 -5.27 -16.66 -16.23
C VAL A 83 -5.50 -18.02 -16.88
N GLU A 84 -5.30 -19.10 -16.13
CA GLU A 84 -5.56 -20.46 -16.59
C GLU A 84 -7.07 -20.62 -16.86
N GLU A 85 -7.45 -20.85 -18.12
CA GLU A 85 -8.84 -21.08 -18.51
C GLU A 85 -9.32 -22.41 -17.91
N LEU A 86 -10.20 -22.31 -16.89
CA LEU A 86 -10.90 -23.44 -16.27
C LEU A 86 -12.03 -23.98 -17.15
#